data_AF-A0A652YR76-F1
#
_entry.id   AF-A0A652YR76-F1
#
_cell.length_a   1.000
_cell.length_b   1.000
_cell.length_c   1.000
_cell.angle_alpha   90.00
_cell.angle_beta   90.00
_cell.angle_gamma   90.00
#
_symmetry.space_group_name_H-M   'P 1'
#
loop_
_entity.id
_entity.type
_entity.pdbx_description
1 polymer ?
#
loop_
_entity_poly.entity_id
_entity_poly.type
_entity_poly.pdbx_seq_one_letter_code
_entity_poly.pdbx_strand_id
1 'polypeptide(L)'
;MIRKSLTRRDFARTVMVGSVALGSAMAVGTTASAREVDRYLDLTAVNADAEAAGGLHPTLPSDSAKLRVLLDEARSAGVDPRRYQVLLKQYWLAVGTESAGIDLASWTPFDGVHANLGNLTNTFAFYERLQLEHSELQWAGMGGMVGPAFAAGLLDVDFGRVVLNIRAISDAMAVVWRELDRVGTPIAQSMAAPEDLQALLQVGHEIRPEDVMWFQGKVIAMSKHIFSDLIPMHMAWIHNGADGIGELDRAGLLDENARIAWRNIASGNPEAVFDGNVRLLRREQYQSVGDQWDEAKNYRGSVGRALTYLTTFAASPSMPGVIPPRESDSLEFQVGAARIATPLPDFNWADRDGRWIYITNQLLPVYRDLMNDQPVLWRETLAAPVSQRIAGQGMIAQLPDLLRSMLSAVKIDWN
;
A
#
# COMPACT_ATOMS: atom_id res chain seq x y z
N MET A 1 10.10 97.31 -17.97
CA MET A 1 10.79 97.59 -16.70
C MET A 1 11.58 96.33 -16.34
N ILE A 2 12.82 96.17 -16.85
CA ILE A 2 14.10 96.69 -16.30
C ILE A 2 14.53 95.75 -15.15
N ARG A 3 15.62 94.96 -15.20
CA ARG A 3 16.99 95.30 -15.69
C ARG A 3 17.90 94.05 -15.85
N LYS A 4 18.70 94.09 -16.94
CA LYS A 4 20.15 93.71 -17.11
C LYS A 4 20.58 92.25 -16.87
N SER A 5 21.10 91.48 -17.85
CA SER A 5 22.28 91.61 -18.74
C SER A 5 23.64 91.49 -18.04
N LEU A 6 24.52 90.60 -18.56
CA LEU A 6 25.95 90.79 -18.92
C LEU A 6 26.67 89.42 -18.88
N THR A 7 26.90 88.75 -20.02
CA THR A 7 28.06 88.80 -20.95
C THR A 7 29.20 87.81 -20.65
N ARG A 8 29.56 87.05 -21.68
CA ARG A 8 30.82 86.31 -21.88
C ARG A 8 32.05 87.19 -21.60
N ARG A 9 33.07 86.65 -20.93
CA ARG A 9 34.48 86.79 -21.33
C ARG A 9 35.41 85.89 -20.53
N ASP A 10 36.36 85.37 -21.26
CA ASP A 10 37.41 84.42 -20.92
C ASP A 10 38.25 84.81 -19.71
N PHE A 11 38.67 83.83 -18.90
CA PHE A 11 40.05 83.78 -18.45
C PHE A 11 40.51 82.36 -18.09
N ALA A 12 41.76 82.09 -18.44
CA ALA A 12 42.34 80.78 -18.66
C ALA A 12 42.91 80.10 -17.40
N ARG A 13 42.99 78.77 -17.50
CA ARG A 13 44.02 77.85 -16.97
C ARG A 13 44.27 77.81 -15.45
N THR A 14 44.04 76.64 -14.86
CA THR A 14 45.08 75.86 -14.16
C THR A 14 44.71 74.37 -14.16
N VAL A 15 45.69 73.52 -14.48
CA VAL A 15 45.64 72.06 -14.59
C VAL A 15 45.78 71.45 -13.19
N MET A 16 44.96 70.45 -12.83
CA MET A 16 45.43 69.33 -12.01
C MET A 16 44.60 68.06 -12.27
N VAL A 17 45.34 66.97 -12.43
CA VAL A 17 44.96 65.60 -12.77
C VAL A 17 44.06 64.98 -11.69
N GLY A 18 43.00 64.28 -12.10
CA GLY A 18 42.14 63.48 -11.22
C GLY A 18 41.24 62.55 -12.02
N SER A 19 41.74 61.36 -12.33
CA SER A 19 41.05 60.28 -13.02
C SER A 19 39.90 59.71 -12.19
N VAL A 20 38.66 59.71 -12.68
CA VAL A 20 37.68 58.61 -12.52
C VAL A 20 36.69 58.67 -13.68
N ALA A 21 36.83 57.76 -14.64
CA ALA A 21 35.76 57.43 -15.58
C ALA A 21 34.71 56.59 -14.83
N LEU A 22 33.57 57.17 -14.50
CA LEU A 22 32.38 56.41 -14.12
C LEU A 22 31.78 55.81 -15.40
N GLY A 23 32.31 54.64 -15.77
CA GLY A 23 31.63 53.73 -16.68
C GLY A 23 30.37 53.22 -15.99
N SER A 24 29.21 53.72 -16.44
CA SER A 24 27.92 53.12 -16.12
C SER A 24 27.86 51.74 -16.79
N ALA A 25 28.32 50.72 -16.08
CA ALA A 25 28.02 49.34 -16.42
C ALA A 25 26.52 49.16 -16.28
N MET A 26 25.80 49.11 -17.40
CA MET A 26 24.48 48.51 -17.43
C MET A 26 24.67 47.04 -17.05
N ALA A 27 24.39 46.72 -15.79
CA ALA A 27 24.12 45.35 -15.39
C ALA A 27 22.85 44.94 -16.15
N VAL A 28 23.04 44.33 -17.32
CA VAL A 28 22.04 43.49 -17.94
C VAL A 28 21.90 42.32 -16.98
N GLY A 29 21.00 42.47 -16.00
CA GLY A 29 20.52 41.36 -15.22
C GLY A 29 19.94 40.37 -16.21
N THR A 30 20.67 39.28 -16.46
CA THR A 30 20.09 38.09 -17.06
C THR A 30 18.98 37.66 -16.14
N THR A 31 17.73 38.03 -16.47
CA THR A 31 16.57 37.30 -15.96
C THR A 31 16.76 35.88 -16.45
N ALA A 32 17.33 35.02 -15.62
CA ALA A 32 17.37 33.60 -15.89
C ALA A 32 15.92 33.20 -16.20
N SER A 33 15.68 32.75 -17.42
CA SER A 33 14.40 32.12 -17.78
C SER A 33 14.11 31.10 -16.68
N ALA A 34 12.93 31.19 -16.04
CA ALA A 34 12.52 30.19 -15.07
C ALA A 34 12.63 28.82 -15.75
N ARG A 35 13.34 27.90 -15.10
CA ARG A 35 13.55 26.55 -15.62
C ARG A 35 12.23 25.80 -15.58
N GLU A 36 12.06 24.82 -16.45
CA GLU A 36 10.80 24.05 -16.46
C GLU A 36 10.62 23.32 -15.12
N VAL A 37 11.71 22.76 -14.59
CA VAL A 37 11.73 22.08 -13.29
C VAL A 37 11.29 22.98 -12.11
N ASP A 38 11.46 24.30 -12.19
CA ASP A 38 11.12 25.22 -11.10
C ASP A 38 9.62 25.14 -10.72
N ARG A 39 8.75 24.71 -11.66
CA ARG A 39 7.31 24.51 -11.42
C ARG A 39 6.97 23.25 -10.62
N TYR A 40 7.92 22.33 -10.52
CA TYR A 40 7.75 21.02 -9.88
C TYR A 40 8.58 20.88 -8.60
N LEU A 41 9.26 21.94 -8.18
CA LEU A 41 9.92 22.02 -6.89
C LEU A 41 8.90 22.32 -5.78
N ASP A 42 9.20 21.83 -4.58
CA ASP A 42 8.50 22.08 -3.32
C ASP A 42 7.00 21.68 -3.37
N LEU A 43 6.63 20.78 -4.28
CA LEU A 43 5.29 20.22 -4.36
C LEU A 43 4.96 19.40 -3.10
N THR A 44 3.68 19.40 -2.73
CA THR A 44 3.13 18.49 -1.71
C THR A 44 2.51 17.28 -2.40
N ALA A 45 2.68 16.08 -1.87
CA ALA A 45 2.01 14.88 -2.38
C ALA A 45 0.53 14.87 -1.95
N VAL A 46 -0.33 15.56 -2.70
CA VAL A 46 -1.77 15.70 -2.38
C VAL A 46 -2.56 14.40 -2.55
N ASN A 47 -2.01 13.40 -3.24
CA ASN A 47 -2.56 12.05 -3.38
C ASN A 47 -1.62 11.01 -2.75
N ALA A 48 -1.08 11.30 -1.56
CA ALA A 48 -0.14 10.41 -0.87
C ALA A 48 -0.76 9.03 -0.57
N ASP A 49 -2.03 9.00 -0.17
CA ASP A 49 -2.77 7.77 0.17
C ASP A 49 -3.35 7.04 -1.06
N ALA A 50 -3.04 7.55 -2.26
CA ALA A 50 -3.37 6.98 -3.56
C ALA A 50 -4.87 6.75 -3.80
N GLU A 51 -5.75 7.54 -3.19
CA GLU A 51 -7.21 7.38 -3.30
C GLU A 51 -7.79 8.02 -4.57
N ALA A 52 -7.09 9.01 -5.14
CA ALA A 52 -7.47 9.65 -6.40
C ALA A 52 -6.75 9.03 -7.60
N ALA A 53 -7.26 9.33 -8.81
CA ALA A 53 -6.62 8.97 -10.07
C ALA A 53 -5.20 9.57 -10.21
N GLY A 54 -4.34 8.92 -11.00
CA GLY A 54 -3.00 9.43 -11.25
C GLY A 54 -1.98 9.12 -10.15
N GLY A 55 -0.86 9.84 -10.19
CA GLY A 55 0.23 9.72 -9.21
C GLY A 55 0.07 10.63 -7.99
N LEU A 56 1.19 11.12 -7.46
CA LEU A 56 1.27 11.84 -6.19
C LEU A 56 0.73 13.27 -6.23
N HIS A 57 0.78 13.90 -7.41
CA HIS A 57 0.30 15.28 -7.62
C HIS A 57 -0.22 15.43 -9.05
N PRO A 58 -1.41 16.06 -9.25
CA PRO A 58 -2.08 16.08 -10.56
C PRO A 58 -1.35 16.91 -11.64
N THR A 59 -0.46 17.82 -11.25
CA THR A 59 0.33 18.59 -12.22
C THR A 59 1.56 17.86 -12.73
N LEU A 60 1.99 16.78 -12.05
CA LEU A 60 3.14 16.01 -12.49
C LEU A 60 2.74 15.07 -13.64
N PRO A 61 3.60 14.90 -14.65
CA PRO A 61 3.37 13.87 -15.66
C PRO A 61 3.44 12.46 -15.05
N SER A 62 2.84 11.49 -15.76
CA SER A 62 2.95 10.06 -15.45
C SER A 62 3.97 9.32 -16.32
N ASP A 63 4.59 10.02 -17.28
CA ASP A 63 5.58 9.48 -18.21
C ASP A 63 6.99 9.57 -17.61
N SER A 64 7.64 8.42 -17.44
CA SER A 64 8.94 8.34 -16.77
C SER A 64 10.06 9.05 -17.55
N ALA A 65 9.98 9.11 -18.89
CA ALA A 65 10.97 9.77 -19.71
C ALA A 65 10.93 11.30 -19.53
N LYS A 66 9.73 11.89 -19.47
CA LYS A 66 9.56 13.33 -19.16
C LYS A 66 10.02 13.65 -17.74
N LEU A 67 9.62 12.82 -16.77
CA LEU A 67 10.02 12.98 -15.38
C LEU A 67 11.54 12.89 -15.19
N ARG A 68 12.21 12.00 -15.95
CA ARG A 68 13.68 11.88 -15.95
C ARG A 68 14.36 13.17 -16.40
N VAL A 69 13.89 13.79 -17.49
CA VAL A 69 14.45 15.07 -17.97
C VAL A 69 14.34 16.15 -16.90
N LEU A 70 13.20 16.25 -16.21
CA LEU A 70 13.01 17.21 -15.11
C LEU A 70 13.94 16.93 -13.93
N LEU A 71 14.14 15.66 -13.56
CA LEU A 71 15.09 15.29 -12.51
C LEU A 71 16.54 15.60 -12.88
N ASP A 72 16.94 15.34 -14.11
CA ASP A 72 18.30 15.62 -14.58
C ASP A 72 18.55 17.14 -14.62
N GLU A 73 17.54 17.95 -14.95
CA GLU A 73 17.58 19.41 -14.82
C GLU A 73 17.73 19.86 -13.34
N ALA A 74 16.98 19.24 -12.40
CA ALA A 74 17.13 19.53 -10.97
C ALA A 74 18.55 19.21 -10.47
N ARG A 75 19.05 18.02 -10.80
CA ARG A 75 20.36 17.50 -10.37
C ARG A 75 21.50 18.33 -10.94
N SER A 76 21.48 18.63 -12.24
CA SER A 76 22.53 19.42 -12.91
C SER A 76 22.62 20.85 -12.39
N ALA A 77 21.51 21.41 -11.91
CA ALA A 77 21.49 22.71 -11.27
C ALA A 77 21.81 22.71 -9.77
N GLY A 78 22.13 21.54 -9.20
CA GLY A 78 22.47 21.41 -7.78
C GLY A 78 21.32 21.74 -6.83
N VAL A 79 20.07 21.53 -7.25
CA VAL A 79 18.91 21.71 -6.37
C VAL A 79 19.00 20.72 -5.21
N ASP A 80 18.67 21.16 -3.99
CA ASP A 80 18.58 20.25 -2.83
C ASP A 80 17.52 19.16 -3.10
N PRO A 81 17.84 17.85 -2.97
CA PRO A 81 16.91 16.74 -3.14
C PRO A 81 15.57 16.88 -2.42
N ARG A 82 15.54 17.52 -1.24
CA ARG A 82 14.28 17.74 -0.51
C ARG A 82 13.29 18.60 -1.29
N ARG A 83 13.79 19.52 -2.11
CA ARG A 83 12.95 20.40 -2.93
C ARG A 83 12.33 19.68 -4.11
N TYR A 84 12.89 18.56 -4.57
CA TYR A 84 12.31 17.78 -5.65
C TYR A 84 11.79 16.40 -5.20
N GLN A 85 11.53 16.21 -3.89
CA GLN A 85 11.14 14.92 -3.32
C GLN A 85 9.92 14.29 -4.00
N VAL A 86 8.87 15.07 -4.29
CA VAL A 86 7.63 14.55 -4.91
C VAL A 86 7.87 14.20 -6.37
N LEU A 87 8.66 15.03 -7.09
CA LEU A 87 9.09 14.73 -8.46
C LEU A 87 9.91 13.42 -8.50
N LEU A 88 10.83 13.22 -7.55
CA LEU A 88 11.64 12.01 -7.45
C LEU A 88 10.79 10.76 -7.17
N LYS A 89 9.88 10.82 -6.20
CA LYS A 89 8.99 9.68 -5.89
C LYS A 89 8.05 9.40 -7.08
N GLN A 90 7.52 10.42 -7.73
CA GLN A 90 6.66 10.29 -8.92
C GLN A 90 7.41 9.66 -10.10
N TYR A 91 8.66 10.05 -10.34
CA TYR A 91 9.50 9.44 -11.37
C TYR A 91 9.65 7.94 -11.16
N TRP A 92 10.04 7.52 -9.96
CA TRP A 92 10.20 6.08 -9.69
C TRP A 92 8.87 5.33 -9.66
N LEU A 93 7.77 5.99 -9.27
CA LEU A 93 6.42 5.44 -9.42
C LEU A 93 6.08 5.19 -10.89
N ALA A 94 6.33 6.17 -11.77
CA ALA A 94 6.11 6.06 -13.21
C ALA A 94 6.94 4.92 -13.83
N VAL A 95 8.23 4.82 -13.47
CA VAL A 95 9.09 3.70 -13.88
C VAL A 95 8.48 2.36 -13.45
N GLY A 96 8.00 2.27 -12.21
CA GLY A 96 7.36 1.07 -11.68
C GLY A 96 6.07 0.70 -12.43
N THR A 97 5.18 1.67 -12.66
CA THR A 97 3.91 1.42 -13.37
C THR A 97 4.13 1.07 -14.83
N GLU A 98 5.05 1.73 -15.53
CA GLU A 98 5.40 1.39 -16.91
C GLU A 98 5.99 -0.02 -17.00
N SER A 99 6.89 -0.36 -16.07
CA SER A 99 7.49 -1.71 -15.97
C SER A 99 6.44 -2.78 -15.67
N ALA A 100 5.39 -2.44 -14.93
CA ALA A 100 4.27 -3.32 -14.62
C ALA A 100 3.22 -3.39 -15.73
N GLY A 101 3.25 -2.49 -16.72
CA GLY A 101 2.18 -2.37 -17.73
C GLY A 101 0.90 -1.75 -17.17
N ILE A 102 1.02 -0.85 -16.20
CA ILE A 102 -0.08 -0.12 -15.56
C ILE A 102 -0.11 1.31 -16.08
N ASP A 103 -1.27 1.77 -16.55
CA ASP A 103 -1.48 3.19 -16.83
C ASP A 103 -1.78 3.93 -15.52
N LEU A 104 -0.75 4.61 -15.00
CA LEU A 104 -0.87 5.38 -13.77
C LEU A 104 -1.92 6.50 -13.87
N ALA A 105 -2.04 7.15 -15.03
CA ALA A 105 -2.93 8.30 -15.18
C ALA A 105 -4.41 7.91 -15.07
N SER A 106 -4.76 6.72 -15.56
CA SER A 106 -6.12 6.19 -15.51
C SER A 106 -6.40 5.31 -14.28
N TRP A 107 -5.44 5.13 -13.36
CA TRP A 107 -5.64 4.25 -12.21
C TRP A 107 -6.50 4.93 -11.13
N THR A 108 -7.81 4.67 -11.19
CA THR A 108 -8.82 5.19 -10.25
C THR A 108 -9.37 4.07 -9.36
N PRO A 109 -9.03 4.03 -8.06
CA PRO A 109 -9.44 2.92 -7.18
C PRO A 109 -10.95 2.73 -7.04
N PHE A 110 -11.71 3.83 -7.03
CA PHE A 110 -13.16 3.82 -6.78
C PHE A 110 -14.03 3.54 -8.03
N ASP A 111 -13.41 3.25 -9.19
CA ASP A 111 -14.15 2.81 -10.39
C ASP A 111 -14.60 1.34 -10.31
N GLY A 112 -14.31 0.67 -9.19
CA GLY A 112 -14.73 -0.70 -8.89
C GLY A 112 -13.71 -1.76 -9.29
N VAL A 113 -13.94 -3.00 -8.82
CA VAL A 113 -13.00 -4.11 -8.98
C VAL A 113 -12.80 -4.50 -10.44
N HIS A 114 -13.85 -4.49 -11.25
CA HIS A 114 -13.76 -4.84 -12.67
C HIS A 114 -12.89 -3.86 -13.47
N ALA A 115 -13.02 -2.57 -13.20
CA ALA A 115 -12.17 -1.55 -13.83
C ALA A 115 -10.70 -1.68 -13.41
N ASN A 116 -10.44 -2.15 -12.19
CA ASN A 116 -9.10 -2.27 -11.62
C ASN A 116 -8.48 -3.67 -11.75
N LEU A 117 -9.19 -4.66 -12.29
CA LEU A 117 -8.71 -6.05 -12.35
C LEU A 117 -7.40 -6.18 -13.14
N GLY A 118 -7.27 -5.43 -14.23
CA GLY A 118 -6.03 -5.36 -15.00
C GLY A 118 -4.87 -4.84 -14.17
N ASN A 119 -5.06 -3.73 -13.45
CA ASN A 119 -4.05 -3.15 -12.58
C ASN A 119 -3.65 -4.10 -11.44
N LEU A 120 -4.62 -4.73 -10.76
CA LEU A 120 -4.36 -5.71 -9.71
C LEU A 120 -3.55 -6.91 -10.25
N THR A 121 -3.93 -7.45 -11.39
CA THR A 121 -3.22 -8.56 -12.04
C THR A 121 -1.78 -8.16 -12.37
N ASN A 122 -1.60 -6.98 -12.96
CA ASN A 122 -0.30 -6.46 -13.36
C ASN A 122 0.59 -6.15 -12.16
N THR A 123 0.03 -5.61 -11.08
CA THR A 123 0.74 -5.35 -9.81
C THR A 123 1.34 -6.63 -9.26
N PHE A 124 0.53 -7.68 -9.08
CA PHE A 124 1.05 -8.94 -8.50
C PHE A 124 2.01 -9.64 -9.45
N ALA A 125 1.74 -9.65 -10.77
CA ALA A 125 2.65 -10.24 -11.75
C ALA A 125 4.00 -9.50 -11.79
N PHE A 126 3.98 -8.18 -11.55
CA PHE A 126 5.20 -7.40 -11.41
C PHE A 126 5.96 -7.77 -10.14
N TYR A 127 5.30 -7.88 -9.00
CA TYR A 127 5.94 -8.25 -7.73
C TYR A 127 6.62 -9.62 -7.82
N GLU A 128 5.99 -10.59 -8.46
CA GLU A 128 6.57 -11.92 -8.66
C GLU A 128 7.78 -11.90 -9.59
N ARG A 129 7.69 -11.12 -10.67
CA ARG A 129 8.83 -10.90 -11.57
C ARG A 129 10.00 -10.26 -10.84
N LEU A 130 9.75 -9.23 -10.02
CA LEU A 130 10.78 -8.59 -9.21
C LEU A 130 11.51 -9.61 -8.33
N GLN A 131 10.78 -10.48 -7.63
CA GLN A 131 11.40 -11.50 -6.78
C GLN A 131 12.19 -12.55 -7.57
N LEU A 132 11.70 -12.95 -8.75
CA LEU A 132 12.35 -13.95 -9.59
C LEU A 132 13.64 -13.41 -10.24
N GLU A 133 13.70 -12.11 -10.51
CA GLU A 133 14.85 -11.41 -11.11
C GLU A 133 15.83 -10.90 -10.06
N HIS A 134 15.35 -10.54 -8.87
CA HIS A 134 16.09 -9.95 -7.77
C HIS A 134 15.76 -10.68 -6.46
N SER A 135 16.57 -11.69 -6.13
CA SER A 135 16.30 -12.59 -5.00
C SER A 135 16.31 -11.91 -3.63
N GLU A 136 16.92 -10.73 -3.53
CA GLU A 136 16.97 -9.90 -2.34
C GLU A 136 15.67 -9.13 -2.06
N LEU A 137 14.73 -9.03 -3.02
CA LEU A 137 13.49 -8.23 -2.92
C LEU A 137 12.31 -9.05 -2.39
N GLN A 138 12.54 -9.80 -1.31
CA GLN A 138 11.64 -10.81 -0.74
C GLN A 138 10.25 -10.26 -0.36
N TRP A 139 10.14 -8.97 -0.04
CA TRP A 139 8.86 -8.30 0.17
C TRP A 139 7.94 -8.41 -1.06
N ALA A 140 8.49 -8.19 -2.26
CA ALA A 140 7.74 -8.33 -3.50
C ALA A 140 7.28 -9.78 -3.70
N GLY A 141 8.15 -10.76 -3.42
CA GLY A 141 7.79 -12.18 -3.47
C GLY A 141 6.64 -12.56 -2.54
N MET A 142 6.69 -12.11 -1.29
CA MET A 142 5.61 -12.32 -0.31
C MET A 142 4.29 -11.69 -0.80
N GLY A 143 4.33 -10.43 -1.24
CA GLY A 143 3.15 -9.72 -1.77
C GLY A 143 2.57 -10.40 -3.02
N GLY A 144 3.44 -10.86 -3.93
CA GLY A 144 3.05 -11.57 -5.15
C GLY A 144 2.36 -12.92 -4.89
N MET A 145 2.79 -13.67 -3.88
CA MET A 145 2.16 -14.95 -3.51
C MET A 145 0.82 -14.80 -2.79
N VAL A 146 0.61 -13.72 -2.03
CA VAL A 146 -0.65 -13.47 -1.29
C VAL A 146 -1.68 -12.73 -2.15
N GLY A 147 -1.22 -11.89 -3.06
CA GLY A 147 -2.04 -11.01 -3.90
C GLY A 147 -3.18 -11.65 -4.69
N PRO A 148 -3.01 -12.83 -5.33
CA PRO A 148 -4.08 -13.47 -6.10
C PRO A 148 -5.31 -13.79 -5.27
N ALA A 149 -5.14 -14.31 -4.04
CA ALA A 149 -6.25 -14.55 -3.13
C ALA A 149 -6.96 -13.26 -2.71
N PHE A 150 -6.21 -12.18 -2.51
CA PHE A 150 -6.78 -10.86 -2.24
C PHE A 150 -7.62 -10.33 -3.40
N ALA A 151 -7.12 -10.40 -4.64
CA ALA A 151 -7.87 -9.99 -5.83
C ALA A 151 -9.11 -10.86 -6.07
N ALA A 152 -9.00 -12.17 -5.83
CA ALA A 152 -10.14 -13.08 -5.90
C ALA A 152 -11.22 -12.71 -4.87
N GLY A 153 -10.82 -12.45 -3.61
CA GLY A 153 -11.72 -11.98 -2.57
C GLY A 153 -12.46 -10.69 -2.96
N LEU A 154 -11.78 -9.73 -3.59
CA LEU A 154 -12.43 -8.51 -4.10
C LEU A 154 -13.46 -8.80 -5.20
N LEU A 155 -13.20 -9.75 -6.09
CA LEU A 155 -14.13 -10.18 -7.14
C LEU A 155 -15.33 -10.95 -6.58
N ASP A 156 -15.11 -11.76 -5.55
CA ASP A 156 -16.19 -12.52 -4.88
C ASP A 156 -17.12 -11.62 -4.06
N VAL A 157 -16.60 -10.45 -3.66
CA VAL A 157 -17.35 -9.41 -2.96
C VAL A 157 -18.33 -8.67 -3.89
N ASP A 158 -18.34 -8.96 -5.20
CA ASP A 158 -19.14 -8.21 -6.17
C ASP A 158 -20.67 -8.44 -6.11
N PHE A 159 -21.36 -7.30 -6.25
CA PHE A 159 -22.77 -6.89 -6.38
C PHE A 159 -24.00 -7.75 -5.95
N GLY A 160 -23.85 -8.95 -5.39
CA GLY A 160 -25.02 -9.71 -4.92
C GLY A 160 -24.74 -10.92 -4.03
N ARG A 161 -23.51 -11.44 -4.07
CA ARG A 161 -23.13 -12.62 -3.29
C ARG A 161 -22.82 -12.28 -1.84
N VAL A 162 -22.27 -11.11 -1.54
CA VAL A 162 -22.00 -10.69 -0.15
C VAL A 162 -23.28 -10.58 0.67
N VAL A 163 -24.35 -9.99 0.17
CA VAL A 163 -25.62 -9.91 0.93
C VAL A 163 -26.25 -11.29 1.14
N LEU A 164 -26.15 -12.19 0.17
CA LEU A 164 -26.63 -13.57 0.28
C LEU A 164 -25.72 -14.43 1.19
N ASN A 165 -24.41 -14.23 1.14
CA ASN A 165 -23.41 -14.92 1.94
C ASN A 165 -23.40 -14.40 3.38
N ILE A 166 -23.62 -13.10 3.61
CA ILE A 166 -23.79 -12.54 4.95
C ILE A 166 -25.03 -13.14 5.58
N ARG A 167 -26.16 -13.21 4.86
CA ARG A 167 -27.35 -13.89 5.37
C ARG A 167 -27.09 -15.38 5.63
N ALA A 168 -26.42 -16.09 4.71
CA ALA A 168 -26.10 -17.50 4.91
C ALA A 168 -25.12 -17.74 6.06
N ILE A 169 -24.12 -16.88 6.25
CA ILE A 169 -23.18 -16.90 7.38
C ILE A 169 -23.94 -16.55 8.66
N SER A 170 -24.77 -15.50 8.67
CA SER A 170 -25.63 -15.15 9.80
C SER A 170 -26.62 -16.27 10.14
N ASP A 171 -27.15 -17.00 9.16
CA ASP A 171 -28.04 -18.14 9.36
C ASP A 171 -27.29 -19.37 9.88
N ALA A 172 -26.11 -19.68 9.33
CA ALA A 172 -25.23 -20.74 9.82
C ALA A 172 -24.75 -20.45 11.25
N MET A 173 -24.42 -19.20 11.52
CA MET A 173 -24.13 -18.67 12.86
C MET A 173 -25.34 -18.77 13.76
N ALA A 174 -26.55 -18.43 13.30
CA ALA A 174 -27.77 -18.60 14.08
C ALA A 174 -28.11 -20.09 14.34
N VAL A 175 -27.63 -21.02 13.51
CA VAL A 175 -27.71 -22.47 13.78
C VAL A 175 -26.72 -22.88 14.85
N VAL A 176 -25.44 -22.50 14.70
CA VAL A 176 -24.42 -22.77 15.74
C VAL A 176 -24.85 -22.14 17.06
N TRP A 177 -25.44 -20.95 17.06
CA TRP A 177 -25.87 -20.21 18.25
C TRP A 177 -27.09 -20.87 18.90
N ARG A 178 -28.04 -21.38 18.10
CA ARG A 178 -29.15 -22.19 18.61
C ARG A 178 -28.69 -23.47 19.28
N GLU A 179 -27.68 -24.14 18.74
CA GLU A 179 -27.13 -25.36 19.33
C GLU A 179 -26.31 -25.05 20.60
N LEU A 180 -25.61 -23.92 20.65
CA LEU A 180 -24.94 -23.46 21.86
C LEU A 180 -25.91 -23.02 22.96
N ASP A 181 -26.99 -22.30 22.60
CA ASP A 181 -28.09 -21.93 23.50
C ASP A 181 -28.86 -23.15 24.02
N ARG A 182 -28.77 -24.30 23.34
CA ARG A 182 -29.32 -25.58 23.82
C ARG A 182 -28.45 -26.26 24.88
N VAL A 183 -27.14 -25.97 24.88
CA VAL A 183 -26.15 -26.63 25.75
C VAL A 183 -25.81 -25.79 27.00
N GLY A 184 -26.18 -24.51 27.04
CA GLY A 184 -26.00 -23.62 28.20
C GLY A 184 -26.88 -22.37 28.15
N THR A 185 -26.79 -21.52 29.19
CA THR A 185 -27.48 -20.21 29.27
C THR A 185 -27.28 -19.41 27.97
N PRO A 186 -28.26 -18.61 27.50
CA PRO A 186 -28.19 -18.00 26.18
C PRO A 186 -26.90 -17.20 26.02
N ILE A 187 -26.00 -17.65 25.14
CA ILE A 187 -24.71 -16.98 24.90
C ILE A 187 -24.97 -15.61 24.30
N ALA A 188 -26.06 -15.48 23.54
CA ALA A 188 -26.59 -14.21 23.06
C ALA A 188 -26.90 -13.19 24.18
N GLN A 189 -27.14 -13.64 25.42
CA GLN A 189 -27.32 -12.79 26.61
C GLN A 189 -26.06 -12.71 27.48
N SER A 190 -25.04 -13.54 27.23
CA SER A 190 -23.71 -13.38 27.84
C SER A 190 -22.96 -12.30 27.07
N MET A 191 -22.82 -11.13 27.69
CA MET A 191 -22.28 -9.88 27.11
C MET A 191 -20.78 -9.91 26.77
N ALA A 192 -20.22 -11.05 26.33
CA ALA A 192 -18.80 -11.26 26.11
C ALA A 192 -18.44 -11.74 24.68
N ALA A 193 -19.38 -11.69 23.72
CA ALA A 193 -19.02 -11.90 22.32
C ALA A 193 -17.97 -10.85 21.89
N PRO A 194 -16.89 -11.21 21.17
CA PRO A 194 -15.91 -10.25 20.68
C PRO A 194 -16.56 -9.11 19.90
N GLU A 195 -16.00 -7.90 19.99
CA GLU A 195 -16.54 -6.67 19.38
C GLU A 195 -16.91 -6.86 17.91
N ASP A 196 -16.07 -7.59 17.16
CA ASP A 196 -16.27 -7.89 15.75
C ASP A 196 -17.52 -8.71 15.44
N LEU A 197 -17.77 -9.72 16.26
CA LEU A 197 -18.95 -10.55 16.12
C LEU A 197 -20.21 -9.77 16.52
N GLN A 198 -20.13 -8.94 17.56
CA GLN A 198 -21.24 -8.05 17.94
C GLN A 198 -21.58 -7.09 16.80
N ALA A 199 -20.56 -6.48 16.17
CA ALA A 199 -20.74 -5.60 15.02
C ALA A 199 -21.47 -6.33 13.88
N LEU A 200 -21.01 -7.53 13.50
CA LEU A 200 -21.64 -8.33 12.45
C LEU A 200 -23.10 -8.68 12.75
N LEU A 201 -23.41 -9.12 13.98
CA LEU A 201 -24.77 -9.47 14.38
C LEU A 201 -25.69 -8.23 14.42
N GLN A 202 -25.15 -7.07 14.82
CA GLN A 202 -25.90 -5.83 14.91
C GLN A 202 -26.32 -5.31 13.53
N VAL A 203 -25.37 -5.21 12.59
CA VAL A 203 -25.58 -4.46 11.33
C VAL A 203 -25.51 -5.32 10.07
N GLY A 204 -25.35 -6.64 10.18
CA GLY A 204 -25.22 -7.52 9.01
C GLY A 204 -26.39 -7.39 8.01
N HIS A 205 -27.59 -7.09 8.50
CA HIS A 205 -28.78 -6.85 7.68
C HIS A 205 -28.91 -5.40 7.16
N GLU A 206 -28.11 -4.47 7.69
CA GLU A 206 -28.08 -3.05 7.32
C GLU A 206 -27.01 -2.73 6.27
N ILE A 207 -26.06 -3.65 6.01
CA ILE A 207 -25.02 -3.52 4.99
C ILE A 207 -25.67 -3.40 3.61
N ARG A 208 -25.33 -2.34 2.88
CA ARG A 208 -25.90 -2.03 1.57
C ARG A 208 -24.87 -2.20 0.46
N PRO A 209 -25.30 -2.32 -0.81
CA PRO A 209 -24.37 -2.38 -1.94
C PRO A 209 -23.39 -1.21 -2.00
N GLU A 210 -23.82 0.01 -1.64
CA GLU A 210 -22.94 1.17 -1.57
C GLU A 210 -21.83 1.05 -0.53
N ASP A 211 -22.08 0.36 0.59
CA ASP A 211 -21.08 0.12 1.63
C ASP A 211 -20.01 -0.85 1.12
N VAL A 212 -20.44 -1.87 0.38
CA VAL A 212 -19.55 -2.84 -0.25
C VAL A 212 -18.69 -2.19 -1.34
N MET A 213 -19.29 -1.35 -2.21
CA MET A 213 -18.54 -0.63 -3.24
C MET A 213 -17.52 0.34 -2.65
N TRP A 214 -17.90 1.09 -1.61
CA TRP A 214 -16.97 1.99 -0.93
C TRP A 214 -15.81 1.21 -0.31
N PHE A 215 -16.10 0.08 0.36
CA PHE A 215 -15.10 -0.78 0.97
C PHE A 215 -14.16 -1.38 -0.09
N GLN A 216 -14.68 -1.90 -1.20
CA GLN A 216 -13.86 -2.38 -2.32
C GLN A 216 -12.96 -1.28 -2.87
N GLY A 217 -13.49 -0.07 -3.10
CA GLY A 217 -12.70 1.07 -3.57
C GLY A 217 -11.58 1.44 -2.60
N LYS A 218 -11.86 1.44 -1.29
CA LYS A 218 -10.85 1.68 -0.24
C LYS A 218 -9.76 0.62 -0.24
N VAL A 219 -10.12 -0.66 -0.38
CA VAL A 219 -9.17 -1.77 -0.44
C VAL A 219 -8.32 -1.76 -1.72
N ILE A 220 -8.89 -1.33 -2.85
CA ILE A 220 -8.13 -1.10 -4.09
C ILE A 220 -7.18 0.11 -3.92
N ALA A 221 -7.61 1.16 -3.22
CA ALA A 221 -6.78 2.33 -2.94
C ALA A 221 -5.57 1.94 -2.06
N MET A 222 -5.77 1.08 -1.06
CA MET A 222 -4.68 0.49 -0.29
C MET A 222 -3.67 -0.25 -1.18
N SER A 223 -4.14 -1.09 -2.11
CA SER A 223 -3.24 -1.78 -3.06
C SER A 223 -2.40 -0.80 -3.89
N LYS A 224 -3.02 0.28 -4.39
CA LYS A 224 -2.33 1.36 -5.10
C LYS A 224 -1.37 2.13 -4.18
N HIS A 225 -1.72 2.35 -2.93
CA HIS A 225 -0.88 3.05 -1.96
C HIS A 225 0.37 2.23 -1.63
N ILE A 226 0.23 0.92 -1.40
CA ILE A 226 1.37 0.01 -1.22
C ILE A 226 2.32 0.10 -2.41
N PHE A 227 1.79 0.03 -3.63
CA PHE A 227 2.58 0.18 -4.85
C PHE A 227 3.28 1.55 -4.88
N SER A 228 2.52 2.62 -4.65
CA SER A 228 3.00 4.01 -4.70
C SER A 228 4.02 4.34 -3.62
N ASP A 229 4.03 3.61 -2.51
CA ASP A 229 4.98 3.80 -1.43
C ASP A 229 6.24 2.95 -1.59
N LEU A 230 6.09 1.64 -1.84
CA LEU A 230 7.21 0.70 -1.81
C LEU A 230 7.92 0.56 -3.15
N ILE A 231 7.20 0.59 -4.28
CA ILE A 231 7.81 0.39 -5.59
C ILE A 231 8.80 1.49 -5.98
N PRO A 232 8.60 2.78 -5.64
CA PRO A 232 9.63 3.79 -5.88
C PRO A 232 11.00 3.43 -5.30
N MET A 233 11.04 2.83 -4.09
CA MET A 233 12.29 2.38 -3.49
C MET A 233 12.90 1.18 -4.23
N HIS A 234 12.07 0.21 -4.62
CA HIS A 234 12.53 -0.96 -5.39
C HIS A 234 13.09 -0.55 -6.75
N MET A 235 12.46 0.41 -7.44
CA MET A 235 12.94 0.91 -8.72
C MET A 235 14.23 1.70 -8.59
N ALA A 236 14.36 2.53 -7.55
CA ALA A 236 15.62 3.20 -7.27
C ALA A 236 16.76 2.20 -7.00
N TRP A 237 16.48 1.14 -6.24
CA TRP A 237 17.44 0.06 -5.98
C TRP A 237 17.84 -0.71 -7.24
N ILE A 238 16.87 -1.15 -8.04
CA ILE A 238 17.14 -1.97 -9.24
C ILE A 238 17.97 -1.20 -10.27
N HIS A 239 17.67 0.08 -10.46
CA HIS A 239 18.34 0.87 -11.48
C HIS A 239 19.68 1.46 -11.00
N ASN A 240 19.77 1.87 -9.73
CA ASN A 240 20.89 2.66 -9.23
C ASN A 240 21.52 2.09 -7.93
N GLY A 241 21.10 0.92 -7.48
CA GLY A 241 21.60 0.27 -6.26
C GLY A 241 21.50 1.17 -5.02
N ALA A 242 22.56 1.14 -4.21
CA ALA A 242 22.66 1.95 -3.00
C ALA A 242 22.62 3.46 -3.28
N ASP A 243 23.08 3.92 -4.45
CA ASP A 243 23.04 5.34 -4.81
C ASP A 243 21.61 5.84 -5.04
N GLY A 244 20.75 4.99 -5.62
CA GLY A 244 19.33 5.28 -5.78
C GLY A 244 18.62 5.44 -4.43
N ILE A 245 18.83 4.49 -3.52
CA ILE A 245 18.32 4.57 -2.14
C ILE A 245 18.90 5.79 -1.41
N GLY A 246 20.17 6.10 -1.61
CA GLY A 246 20.82 7.27 -1.02
C GLY A 246 20.26 8.60 -1.51
N GLU A 247 19.78 8.69 -2.76
CA GLU A 247 19.06 9.87 -3.24
C GLU A 247 17.67 10.00 -2.58
N LEU A 248 16.93 8.90 -2.45
CA LEU A 248 15.65 8.90 -1.73
C LEU A 248 15.81 9.34 -0.27
N ASP A 249 16.86 8.88 0.42
CA ASP A 249 17.16 9.31 1.80
C ASP A 249 17.49 10.80 1.88
N ARG A 250 18.38 11.30 1.01
CA ARG A 250 18.71 12.74 0.95
C ARG A 250 17.48 13.61 0.63
N ALA A 251 16.55 13.11 -0.18
CA ALA A 251 15.29 13.77 -0.47
C ALA A 251 14.30 13.75 0.71
N GLY A 252 14.58 13.00 1.79
CA GLY A 252 13.71 12.88 2.96
C GLY A 252 12.58 11.86 2.78
N LEU A 253 12.67 10.97 1.80
CA LEU A 253 11.63 9.98 1.50
C LEU A 253 11.76 8.69 2.32
N LEU A 254 12.89 8.48 2.99
CA LEU A 254 13.11 7.30 3.85
C LEU A 254 13.05 7.69 5.32
N ASP A 255 12.19 7.00 6.07
CA ASP A 255 12.23 7.03 7.53
C ASP A 255 13.34 6.10 8.06
N GLU A 256 13.53 6.08 9.38
CA GLU A 256 14.58 5.25 9.97
C GLU A 256 14.37 3.75 9.72
N ASN A 257 13.12 3.29 9.73
CA ASN A 257 12.82 1.88 9.46
C ASN A 257 13.19 1.48 8.03
N ALA A 258 12.84 2.30 7.03
CA ALA A 258 13.20 2.07 5.64
C ALA A 258 14.73 2.16 5.42
N ARG A 259 15.42 3.09 6.09
CA ARG A 259 16.89 3.15 6.07
C ARG A 259 17.52 1.86 6.59
N ILE A 260 17.05 1.35 7.73
CA ILE A 260 17.54 0.06 8.28
C ILE A 260 17.24 -1.07 7.29
N ALA A 261 16.02 -1.11 6.74
CA ALA A 261 15.60 -2.14 5.80
C ALA A 261 16.53 -2.24 4.59
N TRP A 262 16.80 -1.11 3.92
CA TRP A 262 17.67 -1.10 2.74
C TRP A 262 19.14 -1.35 3.06
N ARG A 263 19.64 -0.93 4.24
CA ARG A 263 21.00 -1.33 4.68
C ARG A 263 21.09 -2.84 4.87
N ASN A 264 20.05 -3.46 5.43
CA ASN A 264 20.02 -4.90 5.66
C ASN A 264 19.94 -5.66 4.33
N ILE A 265 19.11 -5.22 3.38
CA ILE A 265 19.03 -5.78 2.02
C ILE A 265 20.39 -5.64 1.31
N ALA A 266 21.01 -4.45 1.36
CA ALA A 266 22.30 -4.20 0.71
C ALA A 266 23.46 -5.01 1.29
N SER A 267 23.32 -5.57 2.50
CA SER A 267 24.37 -6.36 3.13
C SER A 267 24.64 -7.70 2.42
N GLY A 268 23.65 -8.22 1.69
CA GLY A 268 23.69 -9.56 1.08
C GLY A 268 23.71 -10.73 2.07
N ASN A 269 23.70 -10.47 3.39
CA ASN A 269 23.60 -11.52 4.40
C ASN A 269 22.15 -12.05 4.41
N PRO A 270 21.91 -13.37 4.24
CA PRO A 270 20.55 -13.90 4.08
C PRO A 270 19.58 -13.53 5.22
N GLU A 271 20.02 -13.58 6.48
CA GLU A 271 19.19 -13.22 7.63
C GLU A 271 18.89 -11.72 7.67
N ALA A 272 19.88 -10.89 7.38
CA ALA A 272 19.68 -9.45 7.30
C ALA A 272 18.76 -9.10 6.13
N VAL A 273 18.95 -9.70 4.95
CA VAL A 273 18.07 -9.49 3.78
C VAL A 273 16.63 -9.84 4.14
N PHE A 274 16.39 -10.97 4.81
CA PHE A 274 15.07 -11.34 5.28
C PHE A 274 14.50 -10.29 6.27
N ASP A 275 15.25 -9.91 7.31
CA ASP A 275 14.85 -8.85 8.26
C ASP A 275 14.54 -7.52 7.58
N GLY A 276 15.33 -7.14 6.57
CA GLY A 276 15.11 -5.94 5.78
C GLY A 276 13.76 -5.97 5.06
N ASN A 277 13.41 -7.11 4.46
CA ASN A 277 12.12 -7.29 3.80
C ASN A 277 10.95 -7.37 4.80
N VAL A 278 11.15 -7.96 5.97
CA VAL A 278 10.17 -7.94 7.07
C VAL A 278 9.90 -6.50 7.54
N ARG A 279 10.91 -5.64 7.56
CA ARG A 279 10.74 -4.21 7.88
C ARG A 279 9.96 -3.45 6.81
N LEU A 280 10.19 -3.75 5.53
CA LEU A 280 9.38 -3.19 4.43
C LEU A 280 7.92 -3.67 4.53
N LEU A 281 7.70 -4.95 4.84
CA LEU A 281 6.35 -5.46 5.11
C LEU A 281 5.72 -4.78 6.32
N ARG A 282 6.47 -4.54 7.40
CA ARG A 282 5.94 -3.81 8.56
C ARG A 282 5.56 -2.37 8.19
N ARG A 283 6.37 -1.70 7.35
CA ARG A 283 6.04 -0.37 6.82
C ARG A 283 4.74 -0.41 6.03
N GLU A 284 4.57 -1.37 5.13
CA GLU A 284 3.33 -1.58 4.39
C GLU A 284 2.12 -1.60 5.35
N GLN A 285 2.21 -2.47 6.36
CA GLN A 285 1.09 -2.81 7.23
C GLN A 285 0.75 -1.72 8.26
N TYR A 286 1.74 -0.94 8.72
CA TYR A 286 1.55 0.07 9.78
C TYR A 286 1.60 1.51 9.29
N GLN A 287 2.29 1.81 8.19
CA GLN A 287 2.50 3.18 7.70
C GLN A 287 1.76 3.43 6.40
N SER A 288 1.87 2.53 5.41
CA SER A 288 1.21 2.73 4.13
C SER A 288 -0.31 2.53 4.28
N VAL A 289 -0.76 1.35 4.70
CA VAL A 289 -2.21 1.06 4.75
C VAL A 289 -2.82 1.07 6.15
N GLY A 290 -2.02 1.35 7.18
CA GLY A 290 -2.48 1.32 8.58
C GLY A 290 -3.67 2.24 8.84
N ASP A 291 -3.55 3.51 8.45
CA ASP A 291 -4.60 4.51 8.65
C ASP A 291 -5.81 4.25 7.75
N GLN A 292 -5.60 3.74 6.53
CA GLN A 292 -6.69 3.36 5.62
C GLN A 292 -7.50 2.18 6.17
N TRP A 293 -6.86 1.24 6.89
CA TRP A 293 -7.58 0.14 7.56
C TRP A 293 -8.38 0.66 8.75
N ASP A 294 -7.85 1.63 9.48
CA ASP A 294 -8.59 2.30 10.55
C ASP A 294 -9.78 3.10 10.01
N GLU A 295 -9.67 3.71 8.83
CA GLU A 295 -10.82 4.33 8.17
C GLU A 295 -11.84 3.28 7.72
N ALA A 296 -11.39 2.19 7.10
CA ALA A 296 -12.25 1.11 6.64
C ALA A 296 -13.06 0.47 7.77
N LYS A 297 -12.44 0.21 8.93
CA LYS A 297 -13.14 -0.38 10.08
C LYS A 297 -14.09 0.60 10.77
N ASN A 298 -13.80 1.90 10.73
CA ASN A 298 -14.64 2.94 11.34
C ASN A 298 -15.76 3.43 10.42
N TYR A 299 -15.78 2.99 9.16
CA TYR A 299 -16.78 3.39 8.18
C TYR A 299 -18.20 3.09 8.66
N ARG A 300 -19.00 4.15 8.84
CA ARG A 300 -20.38 4.06 9.35
C ARG A 300 -20.50 3.23 10.65
N GLY A 301 -19.51 3.31 11.53
CA GLY A 301 -19.50 2.58 12.80
C GLY A 301 -19.37 1.07 12.61
N SER A 302 -20.30 0.29 13.16
CA SER A 302 -20.25 -1.18 13.12
C SER A 302 -20.26 -1.77 11.70
N VAL A 303 -20.71 -1.02 10.68
CA VAL A 303 -20.77 -1.48 9.28
C VAL A 303 -19.37 -1.80 8.74
N GLY A 304 -18.43 -0.87 8.90
CA GLY A 304 -17.05 -1.05 8.47
C GLY A 304 -16.38 -2.21 9.19
N ARG A 305 -16.54 -2.28 10.53
CA ARG A 305 -16.00 -3.36 11.36
C ARG A 305 -16.54 -4.73 10.94
N ALA A 306 -17.83 -4.84 10.62
CA ALA A 306 -18.42 -6.07 10.12
C ALA A 306 -17.87 -6.47 8.75
N LEU A 307 -17.71 -5.51 7.81
CA LEU A 307 -17.17 -5.78 6.48
C LEU A 307 -15.71 -6.26 6.52
N THR A 308 -14.86 -5.63 7.35
CA THR A 308 -13.47 -6.05 7.52
C THR A 308 -13.37 -7.42 8.20
N TYR A 309 -14.25 -7.71 9.16
CA TYR A 309 -14.29 -9.03 9.81
C TYR A 309 -14.71 -10.15 8.85
N LEU A 310 -15.74 -9.92 8.03
CA LEU A 310 -16.16 -10.87 6.99
C LEU A 310 -15.04 -11.15 5.98
N THR A 311 -14.27 -10.12 5.62
CA THR A 311 -13.09 -10.27 4.76
C THR A 311 -12.01 -11.12 5.44
N THR A 312 -11.83 -10.97 6.76
CA THR A 312 -10.89 -11.81 7.55
C THR A 312 -11.30 -13.27 7.55
N PHE A 313 -12.59 -13.55 7.75
CA PHE A 313 -13.15 -14.89 7.70
C PHE A 313 -12.99 -15.54 6.31
N ALA A 314 -13.28 -14.77 5.25
CA ALA A 314 -13.19 -15.23 3.87
C ALA A 314 -11.74 -15.37 3.37
N ALA A 315 -10.78 -14.69 4.00
CA ALA A 315 -9.38 -14.71 3.57
C ALA A 315 -8.83 -16.14 3.49
N SER A 316 -8.25 -16.47 2.34
CA SER A 316 -7.60 -17.75 2.10
C SER A 316 -6.33 -17.50 1.29
N PRO A 317 -5.19 -17.18 1.93
CA PRO A 317 -3.98 -16.78 1.24
C PRO A 317 -3.52 -17.84 0.22
N SER A 318 -3.07 -17.39 -0.96
CA SER A 318 -2.68 -18.28 -2.06
C SER A 318 -1.25 -18.85 -1.94
N MET A 319 -0.56 -18.58 -0.84
CA MET A 319 0.79 -19.09 -0.57
C MET A 319 0.72 -20.54 -0.08
N PRO A 320 1.38 -21.52 -0.74
CA PRO A 320 1.33 -22.92 -0.33
C PRO A 320 1.81 -23.12 1.11
N GLY A 321 1.02 -23.85 1.90
CA GLY A 321 1.34 -24.14 3.31
C GLY A 321 0.82 -23.10 4.31
N VAL A 322 0.34 -21.94 3.86
CA VAL A 322 -0.33 -20.99 4.74
C VAL A 322 -1.74 -21.48 5.04
N ILE A 323 -2.09 -21.50 6.33
CA ILE A 323 -3.45 -21.77 6.78
C ILE A 323 -4.25 -20.46 6.94
N PRO A 324 -5.56 -20.46 6.64
CA PRO A 324 -6.37 -19.24 6.70
C PRO A 324 -6.59 -18.77 8.16
N PRO A 325 -6.93 -17.46 8.38
CA PRO A 325 -7.18 -16.91 9.71
C PRO A 325 -8.16 -17.71 10.56
N ARG A 326 -9.24 -18.22 9.95
CA ARG A 326 -10.27 -19.05 10.61
C ARG A 326 -9.76 -20.37 11.21
N GLU A 327 -8.60 -20.86 10.75
CA GLU A 327 -7.95 -22.08 11.25
C GLU A 327 -6.75 -21.79 12.15
N SER A 328 -6.02 -20.70 11.87
CA SER A 328 -4.85 -20.28 12.67
C SER A 328 -5.26 -19.78 14.05
N ASP A 329 -6.25 -18.89 14.08
CA ASP A 329 -6.64 -18.12 15.26
C ASP A 329 -8.15 -18.23 15.43
N SER A 330 -8.63 -19.44 15.70
CA SER A 330 -10.05 -19.70 15.93
C SER A 330 -10.54 -19.06 17.23
N LEU A 331 -11.69 -18.39 17.18
CA LEU A 331 -12.36 -17.85 18.34
C LEU A 331 -12.82 -19.00 19.24
N GLU A 332 -12.35 -18.98 20.48
CA GLU A 332 -12.69 -19.94 21.52
C GLU A 332 -13.54 -19.31 22.62
N PHE A 333 -14.48 -20.07 23.17
CA PHE A 333 -15.25 -19.66 24.34
C PHE A 333 -15.48 -20.81 25.32
N GLN A 334 -15.78 -20.46 26.56
CA GLN A 334 -16.07 -21.40 27.64
C GLN A 334 -17.59 -21.46 27.88
N VAL A 335 -18.15 -22.68 27.90
CA VAL A 335 -19.55 -22.95 28.27
C VAL A 335 -19.57 -24.00 29.37
N GLY A 336 -19.79 -23.57 30.62
CA GLY A 336 -19.71 -24.47 31.77
C GLY A 336 -18.31 -25.09 31.90
N ALA A 337 -18.22 -26.41 31.75
CA ALA A 337 -16.95 -27.16 31.77
C ALA A 337 -16.39 -27.45 30.36
N ALA A 338 -17.10 -27.07 29.30
CA ALA A 338 -16.67 -27.27 27.93
C ALA A 338 -15.96 -26.03 27.37
N ARG A 339 -14.84 -26.24 26.68
CA ARG A 339 -14.22 -25.27 25.79
C ARG A 339 -14.70 -25.54 24.37
N ILE A 340 -15.15 -24.50 23.67
CA ILE A 340 -15.67 -24.59 22.32
C ILE A 340 -14.85 -23.71 21.39
N ALA A 341 -14.26 -24.31 20.37
CA ALA A 341 -13.61 -23.58 19.27
C ALA A 341 -14.59 -23.42 18.10
N THR A 342 -14.53 -22.27 17.43
CA THR A 342 -15.38 -21.94 16.28
C THR A 342 -14.58 -21.76 15.00
N PRO A 343 -15.23 -21.85 13.83
CA PRO A 343 -14.61 -21.51 12.57
C PRO A 343 -14.50 -19.99 12.32
N LEU A 344 -14.62 -19.18 13.36
CA LEU A 344 -14.55 -17.72 13.26
C LEU A 344 -13.16 -17.27 13.69
N PRO A 345 -12.54 -16.30 13.01
CA PRO A 345 -11.30 -15.70 13.48
C PRO A 345 -11.50 -14.98 14.82
N ASP A 346 -10.52 -15.09 15.72
CA ASP A 346 -10.42 -14.34 16.99
C ASP A 346 -9.85 -12.93 16.79
N PHE A 347 -9.65 -12.51 15.54
CA PHE A 347 -9.19 -11.16 15.23
C PHE A 347 -9.86 -10.61 13.97
N ASN A 348 -9.77 -9.30 13.79
CA ASN A 348 -10.16 -8.60 12.59
C ASN A 348 -8.91 -8.16 11.82
N TRP A 349 -8.85 -8.45 10.52
CA TRP A 349 -7.74 -8.08 9.65
C TRP A 349 -7.49 -6.58 9.63
N ALA A 350 -8.49 -5.74 9.87
CA ALA A 350 -8.28 -4.30 9.95
C ALA A 350 -7.48 -3.87 11.19
N ASP A 351 -7.47 -4.68 12.26
CA ASP A 351 -6.72 -4.38 13.48
C ASP A 351 -5.23 -4.70 13.29
N ARG A 352 -4.40 -3.66 13.43
CA ARG A 352 -2.97 -3.70 13.07
C ARG A 352 -2.21 -4.81 13.77
N ASP A 353 -2.41 -4.97 15.07
CA ASP A 353 -1.66 -5.92 15.87
C ASP A 353 -2.10 -7.36 15.60
N GLY A 354 -3.41 -7.63 15.50
CA GLY A 354 -3.93 -8.95 15.11
C GLY A 354 -3.43 -9.37 13.73
N ARG A 355 -3.52 -8.45 12.75
CA ARG A 355 -2.96 -8.66 11.41
C ARG A 355 -1.45 -8.93 11.44
N TRP A 356 -0.69 -8.18 12.23
CA TRP A 356 0.75 -8.37 12.34
C TRP A 356 1.11 -9.72 12.98
N ILE A 357 0.40 -10.13 14.04
CA ILE A 357 0.57 -11.45 14.67
C ILE A 357 0.37 -12.57 13.66
N TYR A 358 -0.71 -12.53 12.87
CA TYR A 358 -0.95 -13.53 11.82
C TYR A 358 0.16 -13.53 10.77
N ILE A 359 0.60 -12.35 10.31
CA ILE A 359 1.72 -12.23 9.36
C ILE A 359 2.99 -12.86 9.94
N THR A 360 3.35 -12.56 11.19
CA THR A 360 4.60 -13.04 11.79
C THR A 360 4.56 -14.51 12.15
N ASN A 361 3.40 -15.04 12.52
CA ASN A 361 3.28 -16.43 12.98
C ASN A 361 2.94 -17.40 11.85
N GLN A 362 2.27 -16.94 10.78
CA GLN A 362 1.85 -17.80 9.68
C GLN A 362 2.55 -17.46 8.36
N LEU A 363 2.47 -16.21 7.89
CA LEU A 363 2.97 -15.89 6.54
C LEU A 363 4.50 -15.90 6.45
N LEU A 364 5.18 -15.22 7.37
CA LEU A 364 6.64 -15.08 7.32
C LEU A 364 7.39 -16.42 7.47
N PRO A 365 7.03 -17.31 8.41
CA PRO A 365 7.70 -18.61 8.53
C PRO A 365 7.48 -19.47 7.29
N VAL A 366 6.23 -19.57 6.81
CA VAL A 366 5.91 -20.39 5.62
C VAL A 366 6.64 -19.88 4.38
N TYR A 367 6.68 -18.57 4.16
CA TYR A 367 7.42 -18.01 3.02
C TYR A 367 8.92 -18.34 3.10
N ARG A 368 9.50 -18.24 4.30
CA ARG A 368 10.91 -18.56 4.54
C ARG A 368 11.19 -20.05 4.29
N ASP A 369 10.32 -20.93 4.77
CA ASP A 369 10.43 -22.38 4.56
C ASP A 369 10.28 -22.74 3.07
N LEU A 370 9.35 -22.09 2.35
CA LEU A 370 9.23 -22.24 0.90
C LEU A 370 10.53 -21.86 0.19
N MET A 371 11.13 -20.71 0.53
CA MET A 371 12.38 -20.27 -0.08
C MET A 371 13.56 -21.20 0.22
N ASN A 372 13.68 -21.67 1.46
CA ASN A 372 14.86 -22.39 1.92
C ASN A 372 14.77 -23.91 1.67
N ASP A 373 13.60 -24.49 1.93
CA ASP A 373 13.42 -25.95 1.98
C ASP A 373 12.64 -26.47 0.77
N GLN A 374 11.84 -25.64 0.11
CA GLN A 374 11.04 -26.01 -1.06
C GLN A 374 11.21 -25.06 -2.27
N PRO A 375 12.45 -24.75 -2.70
CA PRO A 375 12.72 -23.71 -3.69
C PRO A 375 12.08 -23.95 -5.06
N VAL A 376 11.84 -25.21 -5.44
CA VAL A 376 11.13 -25.56 -6.68
C VAL A 376 9.66 -25.13 -6.59
N LEU A 377 8.96 -25.51 -5.53
CA LEU A 377 7.56 -25.11 -5.30
C LEU A 377 7.43 -23.59 -5.17
N TRP A 378 8.36 -22.96 -4.46
CA TRP A 378 8.42 -21.51 -4.34
C TRP A 378 8.49 -20.82 -5.72
N ARG A 379 9.43 -21.27 -6.58
CA ARG A 379 9.61 -20.72 -7.93
C ARG A 379 8.42 -20.99 -8.83
N GLU A 380 7.87 -22.21 -8.80
CA GLU A 380 6.68 -22.59 -9.56
C GLU A 380 5.46 -21.75 -9.18
N THR A 381 5.29 -21.47 -7.89
CA THR A 381 4.20 -20.64 -7.37
C THR A 381 4.29 -19.20 -7.89
N LEU A 382 5.49 -18.60 -7.88
CA LEU A 382 5.72 -17.24 -8.40
C LEU A 382 5.61 -17.17 -9.93
N ALA A 383 5.97 -18.25 -10.63
CA ALA A 383 5.91 -18.29 -12.09
C ALA A 383 4.51 -18.60 -12.64
N ALA A 384 3.60 -19.09 -11.79
CA ALA A 384 2.24 -19.42 -12.19
C ALA A 384 1.45 -18.15 -12.57
N PRO A 385 0.73 -18.15 -13.71
CA PRO A 385 0.00 -16.96 -14.15
C PRO A 385 -0.95 -16.43 -13.06
N VAL A 386 -0.78 -15.15 -12.69
CA VAL A 386 -1.61 -14.49 -11.66
C VAL A 386 -3.10 -14.64 -11.95
N SER A 387 -3.53 -14.45 -13.19
CA SER A 387 -4.93 -14.58 -13.59
C SER A 387 -5.51 -15.98 -13.32
N GLN A 388 -4.73 -17.04 -13.51
CA GLN A 388 -5.14 -18.40 -13.19
C GLN A 388 -5.25 -18.62 -11.67
N ARG A 389 -4.31 -18.06 -10.89
CA ARG A 389 -4.38 -18.12 -9.43
C ARG A 389 -5.55 -17.31 -8.88
N ILE A 390 -5.84 -16.12 -9.41
CA ILE A 390 -7.05 -15.35 -9.06
C ILE A 390 -8.30 -16.20 -9.32
N ALA A 391 -8.42 -16.80 -10.52
CA ALA A 391 -9.57 -17.63 -10.85
C ALA A 391 -9.71 -18.87 -9.93
N GLY A 392 -8.59 -19.51 -9.58
CA GLY A 392 -8.57 -20.65 -8.65
C GLY A 392 -8.85 -20.29 -7.19
N GLN A 393 -8.73 -19.01 -6.83
CA GLN A 393 -8.99 -18.50 -5.48
C GLN A 393 -10.41 -17.94 -5.32
N GLY A 394 -11.23 -17.94 -6.37
CA GLY A 394 -12.62 -17.50 -6.28
C GLY A 394 -13.45 -18.36 -5.32
N MET A 395 -14.44 -17.76 -4.67
CA MET A 395 -15.23 -18.35 -3.59
C MET A 395 -15.91 -19.67 -4.00
N ILE A 396 -16.36 -19.81 -5.24
CA ILE A 396 -16.93 -21.09 -5.72
C ILE A 396 -15.88 -22.21 -5.73
N ALA A 397 -14.66 -21.90 -6.16
CA ALA A 397 -13.55 -22.85 -6.13
C ALA A 397 -13.13 -23.17 -4.69
N GLN A 398 -13.19 -22.17 -3.81
CA GLN A 398 -12.82 -22.29 -2.40
C GLN A 398 -13.94 -22.84 -1.49
N LEU A 399 -15.19 -22.90 -1.96
CA LEU A 399 -16.33 -23.30 -1.14
C LEU A 399 -16.17 -24.68 -0.48
N PRO A 400 -15.69 -25.74 -1.17
CA PRO A 400 -15.46 -27.02 -0.53
C PRO A 400 -14.44 -26.96 0.61
N ASP A 401 -13.36 -26.20 0.43
CA ASP A 401 -12.30 -26.06 1.44
C ASP A 401 -12.74 -25.16 2.59
N LEU A 402 -13.51 -24.10 2.32
CA LEU A 402 -14.16 -23.28 3.34
C LEU A 402 -15.11 -24.13 4.20
N LEU A 403 -15.95 -24.97 3.59
CA LEU A 403 -16.85 -25.86 4.34
C LEU A 403 -16.08 -26.91 5.15
N ARG A 404 -15.01 -27.49 4.59
CA ARG A 404 -14.16 -28.44 5.31
C ARG A 404 -13.49 -27.78 6.51
N SER A 405 -12.91 -26.61 6.30
CA SER A 405 -12.30 -25.73 7.31
C SER A 405 -13.29 -25.43 8.44
N MET A 406 -14.51 -25.04 8.08
CA MET A 406 -15.57 -24.77 9.04
C MET A 406 -15.90 -25.98 9.91
N LEU A 407 -15.99 -27.17 9.30
CA LEU A 407 -16.27 -28.41 10.02
C LEU A 407 -15.12 -28.85 10.93
N SER A 408 -13.86 -28.65 10.51
CA SER A 408 -12.69 -29.04 11.31
C SER A 408 -12.37 -28.09 12.46
N ALA A 409 -12.78 -26.82 12.35
CA ALA A 409 -12.54 -25.81 13.37
C ALA A 409 -13.54 -25.89 14.54
N VAL A 410 -14.71 -26.50 14.36
CA VAL A 410 -15.63 -26.77 15.46
C VAL A 410 -15.09 -27.89 16.34
N LYS A 411 -14.62 -27.55 17.54
CA LYS A 411 -14.15 -28.52 18.55
C LYS A 411 -14.83 -28.26 19.87
N ILE A 412 -15.16 -29.32 20.59
CA ILE A 412 -15.73 -29.26 21.93
C ILE A 412 -14.87 -30.15 22.82
N ASP A 413 -14.12 -29.53 23.71
CA ASP A 413 -13.26 -30.20 24.68
C ASP A 413 -13.87 -30.08 26.07
N TRP A 414 -14.05 -31.20 26.76
CA TRP A 414 -14.58 -31.22 28.13
C TRP A 414 -13.42 -31.29 29.12
N ASN A 415 -13.41 -30.40 30.12
CA ASN A 415 -12.45 -30.43 31.23
C ASN A 415 -12.73 -31.57 32.22
#